data_AF-A0A822DVF9-F1
#
_entry.id   AF-A0A822DVF9-F1
#
_cell.length_a   1.000
_cell.length_b   1.000
_cell.length_c   1.000
_cell.angle_alpha   90.00
_cell.angle_beta   90.00
_cell.angle_gamma   90.00
#
_symmetry.space_group_name_H-M   'P 1'
#
loop_
_entity.id
_entity.type
_entity.pdbx_description
1 polymer ?
#
loop_
_entity_poly.entity_id
_entity_poly.type
_entity_poly.pdbx_seq_one_letter_code
_entity_poly.pdbx_strand_id
1 'polypeptide(L)' 'IRSLSHWSHFTPNSESMASAGWFSCNVNDRVICIYCNTICYQWTINDDPAEVHTRIAPQCPFVLLMPSKIIHQK' A
#
# COMPACT_ATOMS: atom_id res chain seq x y z
N ILE A 1 -0.16 17.93 -7.02
CA ILE A 1 -0.78 16.70 -6.47
C ILE A 1 -1.65 16.07 -7.56
N ARG A 2 -1.15 15.02 -8.22
CA ARG A 2 -1.84 14.41 -9.37
C ARG A 2 -2.93 13.47 -8.87
N SER A 3 -4.15 13.87 -9.15
CA SER A 3 -5.41 13.19 -8.88
C SER A 3 -5.36 11.73 -9.36
N LEU A 4 -5.77 10.82 -8.47
CA LEU A 4 -5.97 9.40 -8.77
C LEU A 4 -7.34 9.18 -9.43
N SER A 5 -7.61 9.92 -10.51
CA SER A 5 -8.93 9.98 -11.15
C SER A 5 -9.32 8.72 -11.95
N HIS A 6 -8.54 7.63 -11.88
CA HIS A 6 -8.87 6.31 -12.44
C HIS A 6 -8.83 5.18 -11.39
N TRP A 7 -8.99 5.52 -10.12
CA TRP A 7 -9.05 4.54 -9.04
C TRP A 7 -10.41 3.84 -9.05
N SER A 8 -10.44 2.54 -9.37
CA SER A 8 -11.70 1.77 -9.47
C SER A 8 -12.38 1.63 -8.09
N HIS A 9 -13.67 1.29 -8.04
CA HIS A 9 -14.43 1.13 -6.79
C HIS A 9 -13.95 -0.04 -5.88
N PHE A 10 -12.88 -0.74 -6.25
CA PHE A 10 -12.40 -1.99 -5.61
C PHE A 10 -11.08 -1.84 -4.86
N THR A 11 -10.60 -0.63 -4.63
CA THR A 11 -9.23 -0.39 -4.19
C THR A 11 -9.19 0.45 -2.92
N PRO A 12 -8.30 0.14 -1.94
CA PRO A 12 -8.06 0.99 -0.78
C PRO A 12 -7.74 2.42 -1.21
N ASN A 13 -8.17 3.43 -0.45
CA ASN A 13 -8.02 4.82 -0.88
C ASN A 13 -6.54 5.26 -0.99
N SER A 14 -6.32 6.38 -1.65
CA SER A 14 -4.99 6.97 -1.90
C SER A 14 -4.14 7.12 -0.64
N GLU A 15 -4.80 7.55 0.43
CA GLU A 15 -4.17 7.98 1.67
C GLU A 15 -3.71 6.78 2.47
N SER A 16 -4.51 5.71 2.54
CA SER A 16 -4.10 4.45 3.17
C SER A 16 -2.96 3.78 2.42
N MET A 17 -2.99 3.79 1.08
CA MET A 17 -1.86 3.31 0.26
C MET A 17 -0.57 4.06 0.56
N ALA A 18 -0.59 5.40 0.51
CA ALA A 18 0.57 6.23 0.77
C ALA A 18 1.08 6.05 2.21
N SER A 19 0.18 5.94 3.18
CA SER A 19 0.52 5.71 4.60
C SER A 19 1.15 4.34 4.84
N ALA A 20 0.87 3.36 3.98
CA ALA A 20 1.53 2.05 3.98
C ALA A 20 2.80 2.02 3.10
N GLY A 21 3.25 3.15 2.56
CA GLY A 21 4.49 3.25 1.80
C GLY A 21 4.36 2.85 0.32
N TRP A 22 3.13 2.78 -0.21
CA TRP A 22 2.85 2.45 -1.60
C TRP A 22 2.75 3.71 -2.48
N PHE A 23 3.30 3.62 -3.69
CA PHE A 23 3.27 4.65 -4.72
C PHE A 23 2.72 4.08 -6.02
N SER A 24 1.83 4.80 -6.70
CA SER A 24 1.26 4.32 -7.97
C SER A 24 2.33 4.23 -9.06
N CYS A 25 2.33 3.12 -9.80
CA CYS A 25 3.14 2.96 -11.00
C CYS A 25 2.54 3.67 -12.23
N ASN A 26 1.40 4.37 -12.08
CA ASN A 26 0.60 4.93 -13.18
C ASN A 26 0.14 3.86 -14.20
N VAL A 27 0.05 2.59 -13.78
CA VAL A 27 -0.39 1.46 -14.59
C VAL A 27 -1.41 0.66 -13.80
N ASN A 28 -2.69 0.74 -14.21
CA ASN A 28 -3.82 0.09 -13.52
C ASN A 28 -3.81 0.38 -11.99
N ASP A 29 -3.93 -0.67 -11.18
CA ASP A 29 -3.89 -0.64 -9.72
C ASP A 29 -2.49 -1.00 -9.15
N ARG A 30 -1.47 -1.03 -10.01
CA ARG A 30 -0.12 -1.39 -9.59
C ARG A 30 0.48 -0.29 -8.74
N VAL A 31 1.02 -0.69 -7.61
CA VAL A 31 1.78 0.16 -6.71
C VAL A 31 3.14 -0.45 -6.42
N ILE A 32 4.11 0.41 -6.10
CA ILE A 32 5.47 0.05 -5.72
C ILE A 32 5.81 0.68 -4.37
N CYS A 33 6.53 -0.04 -3.53
CA CYS A 33 7.14 0.54 -2.34
C CYS A 33 8.53 1.09 -2.69
N ILE A 34 8.78 2.38 -2.43
CA ILE A 34 10.08 3.00 -2.71
C ILE A 34 11.21 2.54 -1.77
N TYR A 35 10.88 1.87 -0.67
CA TYR A 35 11.85 1.44 0.34
C TYR A 35 12.36 0.02 0.12
N CYS A 36 11.54 -0.85 -0.49
CA CYS A 36 11.89 -2.25 -0.75
C CYS A 36 11.70 -2.68 -2.21
N ASN A 37 11.21 -1.80 -3.08
CA ASN A 37 10.92 -2.04 -4.50
C ASN A 37 9.92 -3.18 -4.77
N THR A 38 9.19 -3.64 -3.75
CA THR A 38 8.11 -4.62 -3.93
C THR A 38 6.99 -3.96 -4.73
N ILE A 39 6.42 -4.69 -5.69
CA ILE A 39 5.27 -4.26 -6.49
C ILE A 39 4.07 -5.10 -6.07
N CYS A 40 2.93 -4.44 -5.84
CA CYS A 40 1.66 -5.09 -5.51
C CYS A 40 0.55 -4.60 -6.45
N TYR A 41 -0.40 -5.48 -6.74
CA TYR A 41 -1.51 -5.29 -7.68
C TYR A 41 -2.61 -6.33 -7.39
N GLN A 42 -3.74 -6.24 -8.09
CA GLN A 42 -4.98 -6.98 -7.79
C GLN A 42 -5.54 -6.65 -6.39
N TRP A 43 -5.58 -5.37 -6.06
CA TRP A 43 -6.16 -4.91 -4.80
C TRP A 43 -7.67 -5.10 -4.76
N THR A 44 -8.17 -5.47 -3.58
CA THR A 44 -9.58 -5.62 -3.26
C THR A 44 -9.99 -4.63 -2.17
N ILE A 45 -11.30 -4.39 -2.03
CA ILE A 45 -11.85 -3.47 -1.02
C ILE A 45 -11.56 -3.90 0.43
N ASN A 46 -11.26 -5.19 0.63
CA ASN A 46 -10.98 -5.76 1.94
C ASN A 46 -9.49 -5.81 2.27
N ASP A 47 -8.61 -5.43 1.34
CA ASP A 47 -7.17 -5.44 1.59
C ASP A 47 -6.77 -4.23 2.43
N ASP A 48 -6.09 -4.48 3.55
CA ASP A 48 -5.38 -3.44 4.27
C ASP A 48 -3.97 -3.25 3.66
N PRO A 49 -3.62 -2.05 3.15
CA PRO A 49 -2.33 -1.82 2.51
C PRO A 49 -1.11 -2.08 3.40
N ALA A 50 -1.23 -1.84 4.71
CA ALA A 50 -0.13 -2.04 5.66
C ALA A 50 0.01 -3.53 6.03
N GLU A 51 -1.09 -4.25 6.23
CA GLU A 51 -1.07 -5.70 6.42
C GLU A 51 -0.51 -6.42 5.18
N VAL A 52 -0.95 -6.03 3.98
CA VAL A 52 -0.42 -6.57 2.73
C VAL A 52 1.09 -6.32 2.65
N HIS A 53 1.56 -5.10 2.91
CA HIS A 53 2.99 -4.76 2.88
C HIS A 53 3.79 -5.59 3.90
N THR A 54 3.31 -5.70 5.13
CA THR A 54 3.94 -6.49 6.19
C THR A 54 4.02 -7.96 5.81
N ARG A 55 2.96 -8.50 5.18
CA ARG A 55 2.88 -9.89 4.75
C ARG A 55 3.83 -10.22 3.60
N ILE A 56 3.92 -9.35 2.59
CA ILE A 56 4.68 -9.65 1.36
C ILE A 56 6.13 -9.17 1.40
N ALA A 57 6.45 -8.16 2.20
CA ALA A 57 7.81 -7.65 2.38
C ALA A 57 8.11 -7.35 3.86
N PRO A 58 8.11 -8.37 4.74
CA PRO A 58 8.33 -8.18 6.18
C PRO A 58 9.69 -7.58 6.53
N GLN A 59 10.68 -7.71 5.63
CA GLN A 59 12.02 -7.16 5.79
C GLN A 59 12.18 -5.74 5.21
N CYS A 60 11.09 -5.13 4.73
CA CYS A 60 11.13 -3.78 4.20
C CYS A 60 11.56 -2.79 5.31
N PRO A 61 12.56 -1.91 5.06
CA PRO A 61 12.97 -0.92 6.05
C PRO A 61 11.82 -0.04 6.54
N PHE A 62 10.85 0.26 5.67
CA PHE A 62 9.65 0.98 6.05
C PHE A 62 8.78 0.19 7.04
N VAL A 63 8.49 -1.08 6.73
CA VAL A 63 7.69 -1.97 7.59
C VAL A 63 8.35 -2.14 8.97
N LEU A 64 9.67 -2.33 9.00
CA LEU A 64 10.43 -2.48 10.24
C LEU A 64 10.41 -1.21 11.12
N LEU A 65 10.22 -0.04 10.51
CA LEU A 65 10.15 1.26 11.20
C LEU A 65 8.72 1.73 11.49
N MET A 66 7.70 1.06 10.93
CA MET A 66 6.31 1.41 11.20
C MET A 66 5.97 1.12 12.66
N PRO A 67 5.41 2.09 13.41
CA PRO A 67 4.95 1.82 14.77
C PRO A 67 3.81 0.80 14.74
N SER A 68 3.90 -0.23 15.59
CA SER A 68 2.97 -1.37 15.67
C SER A 68 1.49 -1.00 15.88
N LYS A 69 1.19 0.27 16.17
CA LYS A 69 -0.17 0.81 16.31
C LYS A 69 -0.97 0.85 14.99
N ILE A 70 -0.31 0.75 13.83
CA ILE A 70 -1.00 0.72 12.52
C ILE A 70 -1.45 -0.70 12.15
N ILE A 71 -0.80 -1.74 12.70
CA ILE A 71 -1.03 -3.15 12.32
C ILE A 71 -2.17 -3.80 13.14
N HIS A 72 -2.66 -3.15 14.20
CA HIS A 72 -3.55 -3.77 15.19
C HIS A 72 -4.78 -2.95 15.59
N GLN A 73 -5.26 -2.00 14.78
CA GLN A 73 -6.56 -1.38 15.05
C GLN A 73 -7.70 -2.25 14.51
N LYS A 74 -8.06 -3.26 15.30
CA LYS A 74 -9.38 -3.91 15.24
C LYS A 74 -10.39 -3.12 16.06
#